data_AF-A0A382N7V9-F1
#
_entry.id   AF-A0A382N7V9-F1
#
_cell.length_a   1.000
_cell.length_b   1.000
_cell.length_c   1.000
_cell.angle_alpha   90.00
_cell.angle_beta   90.00
_cell.angle_gamma   90.00
#
_symmetry.space_group_name_H-M   'P 1'
#
loop_
_entity.id
_entity.type
_entity.pdbx_description
1 polymer ?
#
loop_
_entity_poly.entity_id
_entity_poly.type
_entity_poly.pdbx_seq_one_letter_code
_entity_poly.pdbx_strand_id
1 'polypeptide(L)'
;MTRHDDCANLGGLLAYGRAMSESRCISCGRRKGRRSCPALAGLICPTCCGTKRLHEIACPSDCTYLATAQQHPPAVVQRRHEREARFLIPLIQDLSERQYRLFLFVQGVIARHRPAALQRLTDLDIADAVHALAATLETERRGIIYEHSASSLPAQRLEQDLNA
;
A
#
# COMPACT_ATOMS: atom_id res chain seq x y z
N MET A 1 -27.74 55.55 -48.20
CA MET A 1 -27.79 54.94 -46.86
C MET A 1 -26.35 54.67 -46.41
N THR A 2 -25.58 55.69 -45.97
CA THR A 2 -25.37 56.12 -44.56
C THR A 2 -24.84 54.97 -43.68
N ARG A 3 -23.51 54.79 -43.50
CA ARG A 3 -22.55 55.41 -42.54
C ARG A 3 -22.86 55.23 -41.03
N HIS A 4 -21.77 55.05 -40.27
CA HIS A 4 -21.56 55.01 -38.80
C HIS A 4 -21.46 53.60 -38.19
N ASP A 5 -20.28 53.13 -37.73
CA ASP A 5 -19.41 53.61 -36.62
C ASP A 5 -20.10 53.66 -35.25
N ASP A 6 -19.29 53.36 -34.21
CA ASP A 6 -19.53 53.47 -32.76
C ASP A 6 -20.07 52.20 -32.05
N CYS A 7 -19.60 51.80 -30.86
CA CYS A 7 -18.47 52.17 -30.01
C CYS A 7 -18.43 51.16 -28.83
N ALA A 8 -17.26 51.03 -28.20
CA ALA A 8 -17.01 50.85 -26.77
C ALA A 8 -17.80 49.75 -25.99
N ASN A 9 -17.13 48.68 -25.57
CA ASN A 9 -16.42 48.58 -24.27
C ASN A 9 -17.36 48.57 -23.05
N LEU A 10 -17.41 47.42 -22.37
CA LEU A 10 -17.74 47.18 -20.95
C LEU A 10 -17.57 45.65 -20.79
N GLY A 11 -16.51 45.13 -20.22
CA GLY A 11 -16.14 45.32 -18.83
C GLY A 11 -16.43 44.02 -18.07
N GLY A 12 -15.37 43.32 -17.66
CA GLY A 12 -15.40 42.42 -16.52
C GLY A 12 -16.06 41.04 -16.70
N LEU A 13 -15.21 40.01 -16.79
CA LEU A 13 -15.34 38.82 -15.94
C LEU A 13 -13.99 38.09 -15.88
N LEU A 14 -13.00 38.81 -15.33
CA LEU A 14 -11.91 38.21 -14.59
C LEU A 14 -12.50 37.45 -13.38
N ALA A 15 -12.68 36.13 -13.46
CA ALA A 15 -12.93 35.34 -12.24
C ALA A 15 -12.68 33.81 -12.31
N TYR A 16 -12.09 33.20 -13.35
CA TYR A 16 -11.65 31.78 -13.24
C TYR A 16 -10.26 31.68 -12.61
N GLY A 17 -10.14 32.24 -11.41
CA GLY A 17 -8.89 32.35 -10.67
C GLY A 17 -9.13 32.63 -9.19
N ARG A 18 -9.93 31.79 -8.52
CA ARG A 18 -10.07 31.68 -7.04
C ARG A 18 -11.15 30.61 -6.80
N ALA A 19 -10.87 29.42 -6.26
CA ALA A 19 -9.97 29.09 -5.19
C ALA A 19 -9.28 27.73 -5.45
N MET A 20 -8.00 27.74 -5.82
CA MET A 20 -7.13 26.63 -5.45
C MET A 20 -6.92 26.73 -3.94
N SER A 21 -7.85 26.17 -3.17
CA SER A 21 -7.60 25.90 -1.77
C SER A 21 -6.25 25.20 -1.68
N GLU A 22 -5.37 25.77 -0.89
CA GLU A 22 -4.12 25.19 -0.42
C GLU A 22 -4.44 24.01 0.51
N SER A 23 -5.22 23.06 -0.01
CA SER A 23 -5.61 21.85 0.67
C SER A 23 -4.36 20.99 0.75
N ARG A 24 -3.72 21.06 1.92
CA ARG A 24 -2.64 20.15 2.29
C ARG A 24 -3.16 18.72 2.18
N CYS A 25 -2.23 17.82 1.86
CA CYS A 25 -2.49 16.39 1.78
C CYS A 25 -3.12 15.91 3.09
N ILE A 26 -4.32 15.33 3.05
CA ILE A 26 -5.01 14.80 4.22
C ILE A 26 -4.21 13.71 4.95
N SER A 27 -3.34 12.99 4.23
CA SER A 27 -2.54 11.89 4.81
C SER A 27 -1.23 12.35 5.46
N CYS A 28 -0.62 13.46 5.03
CA CYS A 28 0.70 13.87 5.55
C CYS A 28 0.79 15.31 6.03
N GLY A 29 -0.22 16.15 5.76
CA GLY A 29 -0.27 17.57 6.14
C GLY A 29 0.82 18.48 5.55
N ARG A 30 1.84 17.93 4.89
CA ARG A 30 3.05 18.65 4.50
C ARG A 30 3.05 19.13 3.04
N ARG A 31 2.58 18.28 2.12
CA ARG A 31 2.58 18.58 0.67
C ARG A 31 1.20 19.01 0.20
N LYS A 32 1.12 19.77 -0.90
CA LYS A 32 -0.15 20.12 -1.55
C LYS A 32 -0.89 18.86 -2.03
N GLY A 33 -2.15 18.71 -1.63
CA GLY A 33 -3.05 17.70 -2.15
C GLY A 33 -3.40 18.01 -3.60
N ARG A 34 -3.23 17.03 -4.49
CA ARG A 34 -3.50 17.19 -5.95
C ARG A 34 -4.43 16.11 -6.51
N ARG A 35 -4.75 15.08 -5.73
CA ARG A 35 -5.59 13.95 -6.12
C ARG A 35 -6.75 13.83 -5.15
N SER A 36 -7.96 13.57 -5.65
CA SER A 36 -9.09 13.24 -4.78
C SER A 36 -9.00 11.78 -4.35
N CYS A 37 -9.01 11.52 -3.04
CA CYS A 37 -8.95 10.16 -2.51
C CYS A 37 -10.35 9.70 -2.06
N PRO A 38 -10.94 8.66 -2.69
CA PRO A 38 -12.26 8.16 -2.28
C PRO A 38 -12.24 7.53 -0.88
N ALA A 39 -11.15 6.87 -0.49
CA ALA A 39 -11.02 6.22 0.82
C ALA A 39 -10.94 7.21 2.00
N LEU A 40 -10.31 8.36 1.80
CA LEU A 40 -10.10 9.37 2.85
C LEU A 40 -11.04 10.58 2.70
N ALA A 41 -11.94 10.54 1.71
CA ALA A 41 -12.86 11.63 1.37
C ALA A 41 -12.18 13.02 1.30
N GLY A 42 -10.99 13.11 0.68
CA GLY A 42 -10.21 14.35 0.69
C GLY A 42 -9.04 14.39 -0.28
N LEU A 43 -8.36 15.54 -0.35
CA LEU A 43 -7.24 15.75 -1.27
C LEU A 43 -5.92 15.17 -0.70
N ILE A 44 -5.29 14.29 -1.47
CA ILE A 44 -4.02 13.62 -1.14
C ILE A 44 -2.92 14.02 -2.13
N CYS A 45 -1.66 14.04 -1.69
CA CYS A 45 -0.53 14.29 -2.59
C CYS A 45 -0.17 13.02 -3.40
N PRO A 46 0.43 13.17 -4.60
CA PRO A 46 0.81 12.03 -5.43
C PRO A 46 1.71 11.01 -4.74
N THR A 47 2.62 11.48 -3.88
CA THR A 47 3.55 10.59 -3.17
C THR A 47 2.83 9.75 -2.13
N CYS A 48 2.02 10.34 -1.25
CA CYS A 48 1.27 9.57 -0.25
C CYS A 48 0.28 8.62 -0.93
N CYS A 49 -0.38 9.05 -2.01
CA CYS A 49 -1.22 8.16 -2.81
C CYS A 49 -0.43 6.96 -3.38
N GLY A 50 0.80 7.16 -3.84
CA GLY A 50 1.63 6.10 -4.40
C GLY A 50 2.23 5.14 -3.36
N THR A 51 2.65 5.66 -2.20
CA THR A 51 3.36 4.88 -1.17
C THR A 51 2.42 4.23 -0.16
N LYS A 52 1.26 4.84 0.11
CA LYS A 52 0.36 4.39 1.18
C LYS A 52 -0.88 3.63 0.70
N ARG A 53 -1.17 3.63 -0.60
CA ARG A 53 -2.31 2.86 -1.17
C ARG A 53 -2.20 1.38 -0.85
N LEU A 54 -3.32 0.74 -0.53
CA LEU A 54 -3.44 -0.69 -0.17
C LEU A 54 -2.63 -1.16 1.07
N HIS A 55 -1.75 -0.32 1.62
CA HIS A 55 -0.94 -0.61 2.80
C HIS A 55 -1.49 0.11 4.04
N GLU A 56 -1.51 1.44 4.02
CA GLU A 56 -2.06 2.26 5.11
C GLU A 56 -3.45 2.81 4.78
N ILE A 57 -3.80 2.85 3.49
CA ILE A 57 -5.08 3.37 2.99
C ILE A 57 -5.85 2.21 2.38
N ALA A 58 -7.02 1.91 2.95
CA ALA A 58 -7.97 0.94 2.41
C ALA A 58 -8.60 1.49 1.11
N CYS A 59 -7.89 1.36 -0.01
CA CYS A 59 -8.34 1.86 -1.29
C CYS A 59 -9.51 1.02 -1.82
N PRO A 60 -10.66 1.64 -2.15
CA PRO A 60 -11.76 0.94 -2.79
C PRO A 60 -11.41 0.58 -4.25
N SER A 61 -12.16 -0.37 -4.82
CA SER A 61 -11.96 -0.87 -6.18
C SER A 61 -12.28 0.16 -7.27
N ASP A 62 -13.08 1.17 -6.96
CA ASP A 62 -13.46 2.27 -7.85
C ASP A 62 -12.40 3.40 -7.91
N CYS A 63 -11.27 3.26 -7.22
CA CYS A 63 -10.22 4.27 -7.20
C CYS A 63 -9.50 4.35 -8.57
N THR A 64 -9.75 5.42 -9.32
CA THR A 64 -9.13 5.66 -10.65
C THR A 64 -7.59 5.65 -10.60
N TYR A 65 -6.99 6.28 -9.58
CA TYR A 65 -5.54 6.30 -9.41
C TYR A 65 -4.95 4.93 -9.05
N LEU A 66 -5.74 4.03 -8.46
CA LEU A 66 -5.34 2.65 -8.24
C LEU A 66 -5.37 1.88 -9.56
N ALA A 67 -6.46 2.01 -10.33
CA ALA A 67 -6.61 1.35 -11.63
C ALA A 67 -5.50 1.74 -12.62
N THR A 68 -5.21 3.03 -12.79
CA THR A 68 -4.13 3.50 -13.67
C THR A 68 -2.77 2.92 -13.27
N ALA A 69 -2.52 2.77 -11.98
CA ALA A 69 -1.26 2.23 -11.50
C ALA A 69 -1.13 0.71 -11.60
N GLN A 70 -2.26 -0.01 -11.68
CA GLN A 70 -2.27 -1.44 -12.00
C GLN A 70 -2.05 -1.67 -13.50
N GLN A 71 -2.59 -0.79 -14.36
CA GLN A 71 -2.36 -0.82 -15.81
C GLN A 71 -0.91 -0.49 -16.18
N HIS A 72 -0.29 0.43 -15.44
CA HIS A 72 1.09 0.87 -15.67
C HIS A 72 1.93 0.68 -14.39
N PRO A 73 2.26 -0.57 -14.03
CA PRO A 73 3.04 -0.84 -12.83
C PRO A 73 4.46 -0.25 -12.96
N PRO A 74 5.06 0.23 -11.86
CA PRO A 74 6.46 0.63 -11.86
C PRO A 74 7.36 -0.53 -12.33
N ALA A 75 8.46 -0.22 -13.02
CA ALA A 75 9.38 -1.23 -13.56
C ALA A 75 9.88 -2.24 -12.51
N VAL A 76 10.06 -1.82 -11.26
CA VAL A 76 10.45 -2.71 -10.14
C VAL A 76 9.36 -3.76 -9.85
N VAL A 77 8.09 -3.35 -9.86
CA VAL A 77 6.94 -4.26 -9.67
C VAL A 77 6.82 -5.21 -10.86
N GLN A 78 7.00 -4.68 -12.08
CA GLN A 78 6.97 -5.49 -13.30
C GLN A 78 8.05 -6.57 -13.28
N ARG A 79 9.31 -6.22 -12.99
CA ARG A 79 10.41 -7.18 -12.86
C ARG A 79 10.16 -8.22 -11.77
N ARG A 80 9.52 -7.82 -10.66
CA ARG A 80 9.13 -8.74 -9.61
C ARG A 80 8.08 -9.74 -10.11
N HIS A 81 7.02 -9.28 -10.77
CA HIS A 81 6.00 -10.15 -11.36
C HIS A 81 6.61 -11.12 -12.38
N GLU A 82 7.51 -10.66 -13.23
CA GLU A 82 8.23 -11.51 -14.18
C GLU A 82 9.06 -12.57 -13.48
N ARG A 83 9.76 -12.22 -12.39
CA ARG A 83 10.52 -13.17 -11.59
C ARG A 83 9.60 -14.20 -10.95
N GLU A 84 8.51 -13.79 -10.32
CA GLU A 84 7.53 -14.70 -9.71
C GLU A 84 6.89 -15.63 -10.75
N ALA A 85 6.50 -15.10 -11.91
CA ALA A 85 5.95 -15.88 -13.01
C ALA A 85 6.93 -16.93 -13.54
N ARG A 86 8.23 -16.60 -13.66
CA ARG A 86 9.26 -17.57 -14.05
C ARG A 86 9.34 -18.79 -13.13
N PHE A 87 9.05 -18.63 -11.84
CA PHE A 87 9.04 -19.74 -10.89
C PHE A 87 7.69 -20.47 -10.85
N LEU A 88 6.58 -19.73 -10.92
CA LEU A 88 5.24 -20.30 -10.74
C LEU A 88 4.70 -20.99 -12.00
N ILE A 89 4.92 -20.43 -13.19
CA ILE A 89 4.36 -20.97 -14.45
C ILE A 89 4.77 -22.44 -14.65
N PRO A 90 6.06 -22.83 -14.51
CA PRO A 90 6.46 -24.22 -14.69
C PRO A 90 5.77 -25.20 -13.72
N LEU A 91 5.37 -24.74 -12.53
CA LEU A 91 4.70 -25.58 -11.52
C LEU A 91 3.23 -25.84 -11.84
N ILE A 92 2.59 -24.97 -12.64
CA ILE A 92 1.14 -25.02 -12.90
C ILE A 92 0.78 -25.30 -14.35
N GLN A 93 1.71 -25.12 -15.29
CA GLN A 93 1.45 -25.24 -16.73
C GLN A 93 1.01 -26.64 -17.16
N ASP A 94 1.51 -27.68 -16.48
CA ASP A 94 1.26 -29.09 -16.82
C ASP A 94 0.10 -29.70 -16.00
N LEU A 95 -0.63 -28.88 -15.24
CA LEU A 95 -1.78 -29.36 -14.47
C LEU A 95 -2.95 -29.68 -15.39
N SER A 96 -3.50 -30.89 -15.28
CA SER A 96 -4.80 -31.23 -15.84
C SER A 96 -5.90 -30.30 -15.30
N GLU A 97 -7.01 -30.17 -16.02
CA GLU A 97 -8.14 -29.33 -15.59
C GLU A 97 -8.62 -29.68 -14.17
N ARG A 98 -8.67 -30.98 -13.82
CA ARG A 98 -9.07 -31.42 -12.47
C ARG A 98 -8.06 -30.99 -11.42
N GLN A 99 -6.77 -31.09 -11.70
CA GLN A 99 -5.71 -30.64 -10.79
C GLN A 99 -5.73 -29.11 -10.65
N TYR A 100 -5.94 -28.38 -11.74
CA TYR A 100 -6.04 -26.92 -11.72
C TYR A 100 -7.23 -26.45 -10.87
N ARG A 101 -8.40 -27.11 -10.98
CA ARG A 101 -9.56 -26.84 -10.10
C ARG A 101 -9.24 -27.10 -8.63
N LEU A 102 -8.56 -28.21 -8.31
CA LEU A 102 -8.13 -28.51 -6.94
C LEU A 102 -7.12 -27.48 -6.42
N PHE A 103 -6.14 -27.10 -7.23
CA PHE A 103 -5.16 -26.07 -6.90
C PHE A 103 -5.86 -24.75 -6.57
N LEU A 104 -6.75 -24.26 -7.43
CA LEU A 104 -7.50 -23.03 -7.18
C LEU A 104 -8.42 -23.13 -5.96
N PHE A 105 -9.03 -24.30 -5.72
CA PHE A 105 -9.85 -24.53 -4.54
C PHE A 105 -9.01 -24.40 -3.25
N VAL A 106 -7.87 -25.09 -3.17
CA VAL A 106 -6.96 -25.02 -2.02
C VAL A 106 -6.43 -23.61 -1.81
N GLN A 107 -5.98 -22.93 -2.88
CA GLN A 107 -5.55 -21.53 -2.80
C GLN A 107 -6.67 -20.61 -2.30
N GLY A 108 -7.91 -20.83 -2.73
CA GLY A 108 -9.08 -20.09 -2.27
C GLY A 108 -9.36 -20.30 -0.77
N VAL A 109 -9.21 -21.52 -0.25
CA VAL A 109 -9.35 -21.81 1.19
C VAL A 109 -8.25 -21.11 1.98
N ILE A 110 -6.99 -21.23 1.54
CA ILE A 110 -5.83 -20.56 2.18
C ILE A 110 -6.03 -19.04 2.19
N ALA A 111 -6.47 -18.45 1.08
CA ALA A 111 -6.69 -17.02 0.98
C ALA A 111 -7.79 -16.52 1.93
N ARG A 112 -8.88 -17.29 2.08
CA ARG A 112 -9.99 -16.97 2.98
C ARG A 112 -9.63 -17.11 4.46
N HIS A 113 -8.73 -18.02 4.81
CA HIS A 113 -8.41 -18.34 6.21
C HIS A 113 -6.99 -17.92 6.58
N ARG A 114 -6.39 -17.00 5.81
CA ARG A 114 -4.97 -16.61 5.85
C ARG A 114 -4.42 -16.73 7.28
N PRO A 115 -3.78 -17.87 7.63
CA PRO A 115 -3.39 -18.13 9.00
C PRO A 115 -2.40 -17.06 9.44
N ALA A 116 -2.37 -16.72 10.73
CA ALA A 116 -1.38 -15.78 11.28
C ALA A 116 0.06 -16.18 10.89
N ALA A 117 0.32 -17.47 10.75
CA ALA A 117 1.58 -18.04 10.26
C ALA A 117 1.95 -17.65 8.80
N LEU A 118 1.01 -17.16 7.99
CA LEU A 118 1.21 -16.68 6.62
C LEU A 118 0.98 -15.16 6.51
N GLN A 119 0.82 -14.46 7.63
CA GLN A 119 0.81 -13.00 7.63
C GLN A 119 2.18 -12.49 7.19
N ARG A 120 2.15 -11.43 6.39
CA ARG A 120 3.38 -10.78 5.93
C ARG A 120 4.03 -10.12 7.14
N LEU A 121 5.33 -10.35 7.34
CA LEU A 121 6.12 -9.63 8.32
C LEU A 121 6.07 -8.14 8.01
N THR A 122 5.70 -7.33 8.99
CA THR A 122 5.68 -5.86 8.89
C THR A 122 6.83 -5.25 9.69
N ASP A 123 7.13 -3.97 9.46
CA ASP A 123 8.15 -3.25 10.23
C ASP A 123 7.82 -3.21 11.73
N LEU A 124 6.52 -3.23 12.08
CA LEU A 124 6.07 -3.29 13.46
C LEU A 124 6.38 -4.64 14.09
N ASP A 125 6.19 -5.75 13.35
CA ASP A 125 6.55 -7.09 13.82
C ASP A 125 8.07 -7.23 13.99
N ILE A 126 8.86 -6.62 13.09
CA ILE A 126 10.32 -6.60 13.22
C ILE A 126 10.75 -5.84 14.46
N ALA A 127 10.19 -4.64 14.68
CA ALA A 127 10.49 -3.82 15.85
C ALA A 127 10.13 -4.54 17.15
N ASP A 128 8.98 -5.22 17.19
CA ASP A 128 8.52 -6.00 18.34
C ASP A 128 9.45 -7.19 18.64
N ALA A 129 9.78 -7.99 17.63
CA ALA A 129 10.70 -9.13 17.77
C ALA A 129 12.09 -8.71 18.26
N VAL A 130 12.66 -7.65 17.68
CA VAL A 130 13.97 -7.12 18.09
C VAL A 130 13.91 -6.56 19.51
N HIS A 131 12.80 -5.92 19.89
CA HIS A 131 12.61 -5.40 21.24
C HIS A 131 12.53 -6.52 22.30
N ALA A 132 11.76 -7.57 22.02
CA ALA A 132 11.67 -8.75 22.88
C ALA A 132 13.05 -9.42 23.06
N LEU A 133 13.79 -9.63 21.97
CA LEU A 133 15.14 -10.17 22.02
C LEU A 133 16.10 -9.29 22.84
N ALA A 134 16.07 -7.98 22.61
CA ALA A 134 16.90 -7.04 23.36
C ALA A 134 16.58 -7.08 24.87
N ALA A 135 15.30 -7.16 25.23
CA ALA A 135 14.88 -7.26 26.62
C ALA A 135 15.41 -8.55 27.28
N THR A 136 15.32 -9.69 26.58
CA THR A 136 15.85 -10.99 27.05
C THR A 136 17.35 -10.89 27.33
N LEU A 137 18.13 -10.35 26.38
CA LEU A 137 19.57 -10.17 26.55
C LEU A 137 19.91 -9.19 27.69
N GLU A 138 19.10 -8.15 27.89
CA GLU A 138 19.29 -7.21 29.00
C GLU A 138 19.04 -7.84 30.37
N THR A 139 18.02 -8.70 30.49
CA THR A 139 17.74 -9.45 31.72
C THR A 139 18.83 -10.49 32.00
N GLU A 140 19.28 -11.20 30.97
CA GLU A 140 20.39 -12.16 31.09
C GLU A 140 21.68 -11.47 31.54
N ARG A 141 22.00 -10.30 30.98
CA ARG A 141 23.16 -9.49 31.39
C ARG A 141 23.09 -9.07 32.86
N ARG A 142 21.88 -8.94 33.42
CA ARG A 142 21.65 -8.64 34.85
C ARG A 142 21.65 -9.91 35.72
N GLY A 143 21.87 -11.09 35.14
CA GLY A 143 21.87 -12.38 35.83
C GLY A 143 20.47 -12.94 36.06
N ILE A 144 19.44 -12.42 35.38
CA ILE A 144 18.05 -12.88 35.48
C ILE A 144 17.74 -13.66 34.20
N ILE A 145 17.50 -14.96 34.30
CA ILE A 145 17.05 -15.77 33.17
C ILE A 145 15.54 -15.59 33.04
N TYR A 146 15.15 -14.66 32.17
CA TYR A 146 13.76 -14.41 31.81
C TYR A 146 13.69 -14.20 30.29
N GLU A 147 12.74 -14.87 29.65
CA GLU A 147 12.56 -14.83 28.21
C GLU A 147 11.34 -13.97 27.88
N HIS A 148 11.59 -12.83 27.24
CA HIS A 148 10.55 -11.96 26.74
C HIS A 148 10.12 -12.45 25.36
N SER A 149 8.81 -12.61 25.14
CA SER A 149 8.27 -13.00 23.84
C SER A 149 7.61 -11.81 23.14
N ALA A 150 7.79 -11.73 21.82
CA ALA A 150 7.08 -10.75 21.00
C ALA A 150 5.55 -10.94 21.06
N SER A 151 4.80 -9.88 20.77
CA SER A 151 3.33 -9.86 20.93
C SER A 151 2.58 -10.55 19.79
N SER A 152 3.12 -10.52 18.57
CA SER A 152 2.50 -11.10 17.37
C SER A 152 3.14 -12.44 16.99
N LEU A 153 2.35 -13.36 16.42
CA LEU A 153 2.88 -14.64 15.94
C LEU A 153 3.96 -14.52 14.85
N PRO A 154 3.85 -13.59 13.87
CA PRO A 154 4.94 -13.32 12.94
C PRO A 154 6.22 -12.83 13.64
N ALA A 155 6.10 -11.97 14.66
CA ALA A 155 7.22 -11.46 15.42
C ALA A 155 7.89 -12.55 16.27
N GLN A 156 7.10 -13.40 16.96
CA GLN A 156 7.62 -14.54 17.72
C GLN A 156 8.39 -15.54 16.84
N ARG A 157 7.94 -15.75 15.59
CA ARG A 157 8.68 -16.60 14.65
C ARG A 157 10.00 -15.96 14.25
N LEU A 158 10.01 -14.66 13.97
CA LEU A 158 11.26 -13.94 13.68
C LEU A 158 12.22 -14.02 14.87
N GLU A 159 11.72 -13.90 16.10
CA GLU A 159 12.49 -14.06 17.33
C GLU A 159 13.17 -15.45 17.40
N GLN A 160 12.44 -16.53 17.10
CA GLN A 160 13.00 -17.88 17.02
C GLN A 160 14.09 -18.00 15.95
N ASP A 161 13.88 -17.41 14.77
CA ASP A 161 14.86 -17.40 13.68
C ASP A 161 16.12 -16.59 14.03
N LEU A 162 16.01 -15.53 14.84
CA LEU A 162 17.12 -14.70 15.29
C LEU A 162 17.97 -15.36 16.39
N ASN A 163 17.37 -16.28 17.15
CA ASN A 163 18.02 -17.02 18.23
C ASN A 163 18.68 -18.34 17.79
N ALA A 164 18.47 -18.76 16.54
CA ALA A 164 19.02 -20.00 15.96
C ALA A 164 20.45 -19.81 15.42
#